data_AF-A0A4Q3IFX4-F1
#
_entry.id   AF-A0A4Q3IFX4-F1
#
_cell.length_a   1.000
_cell.length_b   1.000
_cell.length_c   1.000
_cell.angle_alpha   90.00
_cell.angle_beta   90.00
_cell.angle_gamma   90.00
#
_symmetry.space_group_name_H-M   'P 1'
#
loop_
_entity.id
_entity.type
_entity.pdbx_description
1 polymer ?
#
loop_
_entity_poly.entity_id
_entity_poly.type
_entity_poly.pdbx_seq_one_letter_code
_entity_poly.pdbx_strand_id
1 'polypeptide(L)' 'MSDHIHASHPAIAKRLKRAGGHLAKVVAMIEGGSPCLDIATQLQAVESAIVREQLSQP' A
#
# COMPACT_ATOMS: atom_id res chain seq x y z
N MET A 1 20.61 -16.49 16.74
CA MET A 1 20.27 -15.43 15.77
C MET A 1 19.26 -14.55 16.47
N SER A 2 19.69 -13.38 16.95
CA SER A 2 18.86 -12.51 17.79
C SER A 2 17.75 -11.90 16.95
N ASP A 3 16.51 -12.17 17.33
CA ASP A 3 15.30 -11.58 16.75
C ASP A 3 15.29 -10.09 17.07
N HIS A 4 15.80 -9.28 16.15
CA HIS A 4 15.70 -7.82 16.23
C HIS A 4 14.26 -7.42 15.92
N ILE A 5 13.37 -7.55 16.91
CA ILE A 5 12.01 -7.01 16.81
C ILE A 5 12.09 -5.49 16.95
N HIS A 6 12.27 -4.80 15.83
CA HIS A 6 12.06 -3.35 15.76
C HIS A 6 10.62 -3.05 16.20
N ALA A 7 10.43 -2.17 17.18
CA ALA A 7 9.09 -1.78 17.69
C ALA A 7 8.14 -1.25 16.60
N SER A 8 8.69 -0.86 15.44
CA SER A 8 7.98 -0.40 14.24
C SER A 8 7.44 -1.52 13.34
N HIS A 9 7.85 -2.78 13.51
CA HIS A 9 7.41 -3.90 12.65
C HIS A 9 5.88 -4.08 12.60
N PRO A 10 5.11 -4.01 13.70
CA PRO A 10 3.66 -4.14 13.64
C PRO A 10 2.99 -2.98 12.91
N ALA A 11 3.51 -1.77 13.08
CA ALA A 11 2.99 -0.57 12.41
C ALA A 11 3.24 -0.63 10.91
N ILE A 12 4.46 -0.97 10.50
CA ILE A 12 4.83 -1.15 9.08
C ILE A 12 4.01 -2.29 8.45
N ALA A 13 3.85 -3.42 9.13
CA ALA A 13 3.01 -4.52 8.66
C ALA A 13 1.54 -4.10 8.46
N LYS A 14 0.98 -3.27 9.37
CA LYS A 14 -0.38 -2.74 9.22
C LYS A 14 -0.52 -1.80 8.02
N ARG A 15 0.51 -1.01 7.72
CA ARG A 15 0.56 -0.11 6.54
C ARG A 15 0.63 -0.91 5.25
N LEU A 16 1.54 -1.87 5.17
CA LEU A 16 1.68 -2.76 4.02
C LEU A 16 0.39 -3.55 3.75
N LYS A 17 -0.31 -4.00 4.80
CA LYS A 17 -1.63 -4.64 4.66
C LYS A 17 -2.68 -3.69 4.05
N ARG A 18 -2.69 -2.42 4.43
CA ARG A 18 -3.60 -1.41 3.83
C ARG A 18 -3.26 -1.15 2.36
N ALA A 19 -1.97 -0.96 2.04
CA ALA A 19 -1.51 -0.84 0.66
C ALA A 19 -1.86 -2.06 -0.19
N GLY A 20 -1.75 -3.27 0.38
CA GLY A 20 -2.19 -4.51 -0.26
C GLY A 20 -3.69 -4.54 -0.60
N GLY A 21 -4.54 -4.00 0.27
CA GLY A 21 -5.97 -3.85 -0.01
C GLY A 21 -6.26 -2.91 -1.19
N HIS A 22 -5.53 -1.80 -1.29
CA HIS A 22 -5.64 -0.90 -2.44
C HIS A 22 -5.12 -1.56 -3.72
N LEU A 23 -4.01 -2.30 -3.64
CA LEU A 23 -3.45 -3.02 -4.78
C LEU A 23 -4.41 -4.10 -5.31
N ALA A 24 -5.08 -4.85 -4.42
CA ALA A 24 -6.09 -5.83 -4.80
C ALA A 24 -7.24 -5.20 -5.61
N LYS A 25 -7.64 -3.97 -5.26
CA LYS A 25 -8.64 -3.22 -6.02
C LYS A 25 -8.12 -2.84 -7.42
N VAL A 26 -6.85 -2.43 -7.54
CA VAL A 26 -6.24 -2.13 -8.85
C VAL A 26 -6.21 -3.37 -9.74
N VAL A 27 -5.85 -4.53 -9.18
CA VAL A 27 -5.88 -5.82 -9.91
C VAL A 27 -7.29 -6.10 -10.42
N ALA A 28 -8.32 -6.00 -9.57
CA ALA A 28 -9.71 -6.19 -9.98
C ALA A 28 -10.16 -5.17 -11.05
N MET A 29 -9.67 -3.93 -11.00
CA MET A 29 -9.95 -2.93 -12.03
C MET A 29 -9.34 -3.32 -13.39
N ILE A 30 -8.12 -3.86 -13.39
CA ILE A 30 -7.45 -4.35 -14.60
C ILE A 30 -8.21 -5.56 -15.17
N GLU A 31 -8.51 -6.54 -14.33
CA GLU A 31 -9.24 -7.75 -14.73
C GLU A 31 -10.67 -7.43 -15.23
N GLY A 32 -11.31 -6.41 -14.65
CA GLY A 32 -12.62 -5.92 -15.06
C GLY A 32 -12.60 -4.98 -16.29
N GLY A 33 -11.43 -4.70 -16.87
CA GLY A 33 -11.31 -3.83 -18.04
C GLY A 33 -11.63 -2.35 -17.76
N SER A 34 -11.33 -1.86 -16.56
CA SER A 34 -11.53 -0.46 -16.19
C SER A 34 -10.68 0.49 -17.06
N PRO A 35 -11.08 1.76 -17.23
CA PRO A 35 -10.30 2.74 -17.98
C PRO A 35 -8.88 2.91 -17.43
N CYS A 36 -7.89 3.03 -18.34
CA CYS A 36 -6.49 3.21 -17.96
C CYS A 36 -6.25 4.41 -17.04
N LEU A 37 -7.03 5.49 -17.21
CA LEU A 37 -6.93 6.70 -16.39
C LEU A 37 -7.34 6.46 -14.92
N ASP A 38 -8.39 5.68 -14.70
CA ASP A 38 -8.87 5.34 -13.36
C ASP A 38 -7.88 4.42 -12.66
N ILE A 39 -7.31 3.46 -13.40
CA ILE A 39 -6.25 2.56 -12.92
C ILE A 39 -5.02 3.36 -12.51
N ALA A 40 -4.55 4.29 -13.37
CA ALA A 40 -3.40 5.14 -13.08
C ALA A 40 -3.62 5.99 -11.81
N THR A 41 -4.82 6.54 -11.66
CA THR A 41 -5.20 7.31 -10.47
C THR A 41 -5.13 6.46 -9.19
N GLN A 42 -5.61 5.21 -9.24
CA GLN A 42 -5.51 4.33 -8.08
C GLN A 42 -4.09 3.87 -7.77
N LEU A 43 -3.26 3.63 -8.79
CA LEU A 43 -1.85 3.34 -8.59
C LEU A 43 -1.14 4.49 -7.85
N GLN A 44 -1.44 5.74 -8.20
CA GLN A 44 -0.86 6.90 -7.51
C GLN A 44 -1.35 7.03 -6.05
N ALA A 45 -2.59 6.61 -5.76
CA ALA A 45 -3.10 6.53 -4.39
C ALA A 45 -2.37 5.44 -3.59
N VAL A 46 -2.09 4.28 -4.20
CA VAL A 46 -1.30 3.20 -3.59
C VAL A 46 0.12 3.69 -3.27
N GLU A 47 0.78 4.34 -4.23
CA GLU A 47 2.12 4.92 -4.03
C GLU A 47 2.13 5.93 -2.89
N SER A 48 1.17 6.85 -2.88
CA SER A 48 1.04 7.86 -1.82
C SER A 48 0.80 7.23 -0.44
N ALA A 49 0.01 6.15 -0.38
CA ALA A 49 -0.20 5.38 0.85
C ALA A 49 1.09 4.66 1.30
N ILE A 50 2.00 4.30 0.40
CA ILE A 50 3.27 3.69 0.82
C ILE A 50 4.24 4.79 1.32
N VAL A 51 4.39 5.88 0.56
CA VAL A 51 5.37 6.94 0.84
C VAL A 51 4.97 7.81 2.04
N ARG A 52 3.74 8.32 2.08
CA ARG A 52 3.29 9.23 3.17
C ARG A 52 3.18 8.51 4.51
N GLU A 53 2.90 7.22 4.46
CA GLU A 53 2.75 6.39 5.64
C GLU A 53 4.11 5.99 6.22
N GLN A 54 5.21 6.05 5.45
CA GLN A 54 6.58 6.02 5.98
C GLN A 54 6.97 7.32 6.71
N LEU A 55 6.49 8.47 6.25
CA LEU A 55 6.82 9.80 6.79
C LEU A 55 5.93 10.25 7.95
N SER A 56 4.86 9.52 8.25
CA SER A 56 3.94 9.81 9.35
C SER A 56 4.22 8.93 10.57
N GLN A 57 5.34 9.17 11.25
CA GLN A 57 5.50 8.91 12.70
C GLN A 57 6.39 10.03 13.29
N PRO A 58 6.11 10.54 14.50
CA PRO A 58 7.17 11.11 15.33
C PRO A 58 8.21 10.03 15.68
#